data_AF-A0A9W8MDV5-F1
#
_entry.id   AF-A0A9W8MDV5-F1
#
_cell.length_a   1.000
_cell.length_b   1.000
_cell.length_c   1.000
_cell.angle_alpha   90.00
_cell.angle_beta   90.00
_cell.angle_gamma   90.00
#
_symmetry.space_group_name_H-M   'P 1'
#
loop_
_entity.id
_entity.type
_entity.pdbx_description
1 polymer ?
#
loop_
_entity_poly.entity_id
_entity_poly.type
_entity_poly.pdbx_seq_one_letter_code
_entity_poly.pdbx_strand_id
1 'polypeptide(L)'
;MSWEDVWNRRGEGVDSPSIDLGNTLTEEVQSLVYFTDRAYQGLSRSLSQTYPLAHKVGLIAPSTLTVTELPATMLYQNNICSTGAVGLALKNRYKQGIRFQNLQAISEPMTVGSSQGNIIHSLNGDANPTQLLLRILENTPGTSAANPASYRFLNERVFIGQVGADGKPFRVVHITSGDPSRGSLSVSSDVAPPADSKVQFFIQSGDATNSLQLPGQNSDEAPFKFDFITVPELVSSGELINMSDDHSIVLENTFCAATDVGIVAHRPEDKEECVGSDCPVGTTASLETACM
;
A
#
# COMPACT_ATOMS: atom_id res chain seq x y z
N MET A 1 0.56 24.16 23.54
CA MET A 1 1.26 23.38 22.51
C MET A 1 0.60 23.72 21.18
N SER A 2 1.32 24.35 20.27
CA SER A 2 0.79 24.67 18.94
C SER A 2 0.84 23.41 18.08
N TRP A 3 -0.20 23.15 17.30
CA TRP A 3 -0.23 22.06 16.32
C TRP A 3 0.92 22.18 15.31
N GLU A 4 1.42 23.39 15.05
CA GLU A 4 2.55 23.65 14.16
C GLU A 4 3.89 23.11 14.71
N ASP A 5 4.03 23.00 16.03
CA ASP A 5 5.25 22.48 16.68
C ASP A 5 5.41 20.96 16.48
N VAL A 6 4.31 20.25 16.24
CA VAL A 6 4.30 18.78 16.01
C VAL A 6 4.76 18.45 14.58
N TRP A 7 4.37 19.26 13.60
CA TRP A 7 4.72 19.05 12.19
C TRP A 7 6.10 19.58 11.81
N ASN A 8 6.60 20.59 12.53
CA ASN A 8 7.91 21.20 12.28
C ASN A 8 9.10 20.43 12.87
N ARG A 9 8.89 19.30 13.56
CA ARG A 9 9.98 18.38 13.97
C ARG A 9 10.49 17.55 12.79
N ARG A 10 10.91 18.22 11.72
CA ARG A 10 11.84 17.64 10.75
C ARG A 10 13.26 18.00 11.21
N GLY A 11 13.92 17.10 11.91
CA GLY A 11 15.39 17.09 11.98
C GLY A 11 16.08 17.22 13.33
N GLU A 12 15.37 17.33 14.46
CA GLU A 12 16.01 17.28 15.78
C GLU A 12 15.71 15.94 16.47
N GLY A 13 16.70 15.04 16.43
CA GLY A 13 16.87 13.94 17.38
C GLY A 13 15.60 13.16 17.73
N VAL A 14 14.89 12.62 16.72
CA VAL A 14 13.95 11.55 17.02
C VAL A 14 14.81 10.36 17.41
N ASP A 15 14.89 10.07 18.71
CA ASP A 15 15.47 8.83 19.22
C ASP A 15 14.92 7.70 18.36
N SER A 16 15.79 7.03 17.60
CA SER A 16 15.39 5.86 16.83
C SER A 16 14.66 4.93 17.78
N PRO A 17 13.46 4.42 17.45
CA PRO A 17 12.78 3.45 18.30
C PRO A 17 13.79 2.40 18.74
N SER A 18 13.88 2.15 20.04
CA SER A 18 14.78 1.14 20.58
C SER A 18 14.32 -0.23 20.08
N ILE A 19 14.90 -0.69 18.97
CA ILE A 19 14.62 -2.00 18.40
C ILE A 19 15.44 -3.01 19.18
N ASP A 20 14.77 -3.89 19.91
CA ASP A 20 15.40 -5.03 20.54
C ASP A 20 15.67 -6.12 19.49
N LEU A 21 16.94 -6.28 19.12
CA LEU A 21 17.43 -7.34 18.22
C LEU A 21 17.94 -8.58 18.97
N GLY A 22 17.84 -8.59 20.31
CA GLY A 22 18.54 -9.53 21.16
C GLY A 22 20.04 -9.52 20.88
N ASN A 23 20.60 -10.69 20.51
CA ASN A 23 22.03 -10.88 20.25
C ASN A 23 22.44 -10.67 18.79
N THR A 24 21.54 -10.22 17.91
CA THR A 24 21.83 -10.10 16.47
C THR A 24 22.52 -8.78 16.16
N LEU A 25 23.63 -8.83 15.44
CA LEU A 25 24.30 -7.62 14.94
C LEU A 25 23.46 -7.00 13.81
N THR A 26 23.36 -5.67 13.82
CA THR A 26 22.62 -4.90 12.80
C THR A 26 23.05 -5.24 11.37
N GLU A 27 24.35 -5.48 11.16
CA GLU A 27 24.96 -5.79 9.86
C GLU A 27 24.55 -7.15 9.29
N GLU A 28 24.09 -8.08 10.14
CA GLU A 28 23.65 -9.41 9.71
C GLU A 28 22.22 -9.40 9.18
N VAL A 29 21.45 -8.35 9.41
CA VAL A 29 20.04 -8.27 9.02
C VAL A 29 19.93 -7.92 7.54
N GLN A 30 19.45 -8.87 6.74
CA GLN A 30 19.29 -8.72 5.29
C GLN A 30 17.84 -8.51 4.87
N SER A 31 16.87 -8.91 5.70
CA SER A 31 15.45 -8.66 5.44
C SER A 31 14.67 -8.41 6.73
N LEU A 32 13.59 -7.62 6.64
CA LEU A 32 12.71 -7.27 7.74
C LEU A 32 11.25 -7.55 7.37
N VAL A 33 10.55 -8.26 8.25
CA VAL A 33 9.09 -8.44 8.20
C VAL A 33 8.54 -7.79 9.45
N TYR A 34 7.61 -6.84 9.33
CA TYR A 34 7.04 -6.17 10.51
C TYR A 34 5.54 -5.96 10.41
N PHE A 35 4.89 -5.92 11.57
CA PHE A 35 3.50 -5.62 11.78
C PHE A 35 3.45 -4.38 12.65
N THR A 36 2.73 -3.35 12.23
CA THR A 36 2.79 -2.03 12.85
C THR A 36 1.40 -1.44 12.99
N ASP A 37 1.23 -0.54 13.94
CA ASP A 37 0.08 0.34 14.00
C ASP A 37 -0.02 1.26 12.76
N ARG A 38 -1.02 2.13 12.75
CA ARG A 38 -1.28 3.06 11.64
C ARG A 38 -0.25 4.18 11.52
N ALA A 39 0.62 4.38 12.50
CA ALA A 39 1.68 5.41 12.53
C ALA A 39 3.04 4.84 12.08
N TYR A 40 3.04 4.00 11.04
CA TYR A 40 4.20 3.26 10.56
C TYR A 40 5.33 4.14 10.01
N GLN A 41 5.06 5.38 9.59
CA GLN A 41 6.02 6.21 8.84
C GLN A 41 7.31 6.47 9.64
N GLY A 42 7.17 6.71 10.96
CA GLY A 42 8.32 6.93 11.83
C GLY A 42 9.19 5.69 11.98
N LEU A 43 8.56 4.54 12.19
CA LEU A 43 9.24 3.25 12.26
C LEU A 43 9.94 2.94 10.93
N SER A 44 9.23 3.09 9.82
CA SER A 44 9.73 2.71 8.50
C SER A 44 10.95 3.56 8.11
N ARG A 45 10.90 4.87 8.36
CA ARG A 45 12.06 5.76 8.23
C ARG A 45 13.24 5.33 9.09
N SER A 46 12.98 4.99 10.37
CA SER A 46 14.05 4.52 11.25
C SER A 46 14.65 3.20 10.77
N LEU A 47 13.83 2.24 10.32
CA LEU A 47 14.32 0.97 9.78
C LEU A 47 15.15 1.18 8.52
N SER A 48 14.78 2.13 7.66
CA SER A 48 15.53 2.47 6.45
C SER A 48 16.86 3.16 6.77
N GLN A 49 16.93 3.94 7.85
CA GLN A 49 18.19 4.53 8.33
C GLN A 49 19.10 3.51 9.01
N THR A 50 18.55 2.65 9.86
CA THR A 50 19.31 1.65 10.64
C THR A 50 19.73 0.45 9.79
N TYR A 51 18.88 0.02 8.84
CA TYR A 51 19.11 -1.14 7.97
C TYR A 51 18.99 -0.73 6.49
N PRO A 52 19.90 0.10 5.98
CA PRO A 52 19.80 0.64 4.62
C PRO A 52 19.86 -0.43 3.53
N LEU A 53 20.53 -1.55 3.80
CA LEU A 53 20.70 -2.65 2.84
C LEU A 53 19.63 -3.76 2.95
N ALA A 54 18.73 -3.69 3.93
CA ALA A 54 17.71 -4.71 4.14
C ALA A 54 16.48 -4.48 3.27
N HIS A 55 15.94 -5.55 2.67
CA HIS A 55 14.61 -5.54 2.07
C HIS A 55 13.55 -5.58 3.17
N LYS A 56 12.45 -4.85 3.00
CA LYS A 56 11.46 -4.69 4.07
C LYS A 56 10.06 -4.88 3.54
N VAL A 57 9.25 -5.64 4.28
CA VAL A 57 7.80 -5.70 4.10
C VAL A 57 7.09 -5.51 5.43
N GLY A 58 6.06 -4.68 5.41
CA GLY A 58 5.27 -4.29 6.56
C GLY A 58 3.79 -4.55 6.32
N LEU A 59 3.07 -4.98 7.36
CA LEU A 59 1.62 -5.05 7.39
C LEU A 59 1.11 -3.99 8.38
N ILE A 60 0.19 -3.13 7.93
CA ILE A 60 -0.44 -2.13 8.80
C ILE A 60 -1.67 -2.77 9.44
N ALA A 61 -1.74 -2.68 10.77
CA ALA A 61 -2.81 -3.26 11.56
C ALA A 61 -4.18 -2.61 11.25
N PRO A 62 -5.24 -3.43 11.11
CA PRO A 62 -6.60 -2.92 10.92
C PRO A 62 -7.11 -2.17 12.14
N SER A 63 -8.10 -1.30 11.91
CA SER A 63 -8.81 -0.63 13.00
C SER A 63 -9.65 -1.65 13.75
N THR A 64 -9.53 -1.65 15.08
CA THR A 64 -10.32 -2.51 15.95
C THR A 64 -11.30 -1.73 16.81
N LEU A 65 -11.61 -0.48 16.44
CA LEU A 65 -12.45 0.44 17.22
C LEU A 65 -13.84 -0.14 17.49
N THR A 66 -14.41 -0.90 16.54
CA THR A 66 -15.75 -1.49 16.67
C THR A 66 -15.80 -2.72 17.58
N VAL A 67 -14.65 -3.36 17.85
CA VAL A 67 -14.57 -4.61 18.62
C VAL A 67 -13.95 -4.38 20.00
N THR A 68 -12.91 -3.55 20.05
CA THR A 68 -12.06 -3.34 21.24
C THR A 68 -11.98 -1.88 21.67
N GLU A 69 -12.63 -0.96 20.92
CA GLU A 69 -12.54 0.49 21.13
C GLU A 69 -11.13 1.07 21.00
N LEU A 70 -10.19 0.31 20.43
CA LEU A 70 -8.80 0.73 20.19
C LEU A 70 -8.53 1.02 18.71
N PRO A 71 -7.69 2.04 18.39
CA PRO A 71 -7.29 2.36 17.02
C PRO A 71 -6.63 1.19 16.26
N ALA A 72 -5.94 0.32 16.98
CA ALA A 72 -5.41 -0.97 16.55
C ALA A 72 -5.29 -1.87 17.79
N THR A 73 -5.33 -3.18 17.62
CA THR A 73 -5.12 -4.15 18.70
C THR A 73 -3.96 -5.06 18.36
N MET A 74 -2.89 -4.97 19.14
CA MET A 74 -1.75 -5.88 19.13
C MET A 74 -1.68 -6.62 20.45
N LEU A 75 -1.18 -7.85 20.42
CA LEU A 75 -1.00 -8.68 21.61
C LEU A 75 0.48 -8.93 21.84
N TYR A 76 0.99 -8.51 23.00
CA TYR A 76 2.36 -8.76 23.42
C TYR A 76 2.38 -9.28 24.86
N GLN A 77 2.87 -10.52 25.05
CA GLN A 77 2.98 -11.15 26.38
C GLN A 77 1.67 -11.04 27.19
N ASN A 78 0.54 -11.37 26.55
CA ASN A 78 -0.81 -11.28 27.11
C ASN A 78 -1.33 -9.86 27.42
N ASN A 79 -0.59 -8.82 27.06
CA ASN A 79 -1.04 -7.44 27.16
C ASN A 79 -1.58 -6.96 25.81
N ILE A 80 -2.66 -6.18 25.87
CA ILE A 80 -3.20 -5.47 24.72
C ILE A 80 -2.43 -4.16 24.54
N CYS A 81 -1.89 -3.94 23.35
CA CYS A 81 -1.18 -2.73 22.96
C CYS A 81 -1.93 -2.09 21.78
N SER A 82 -2.08 -0.76 21.81
CA SER A 82 -2.71 0.00 20.72
C SER A 82 -1.72 0.71 19.80
N THR A 83 -0.44 0.73 20.18
CA THR A 83 0.64 1.41 19.45
C THR A 83 1.91 0.57 19.46
N GLY A 84 2.76 0.77 18.46
CA GLY A 84 4.04 0.09 18.30
C GLY A 84 4.07 -0.88 17.10
N ALA A 85 5.09 -1.73 17.11
CA ALA A 85 5.29 -2.73 16.06
C ALA A 85 6.00 -3.97 16.59
N VAL A 86 5.79 -5.09 15.92
CA VAL A 86 6.49 -6.35 16.16
C VAL A 86 7.00 -6.87 14.82
N GLY A 87 8.09 -7.63 14.82
CA GLY A 87 8.62 -8.12 13.56
C GLY A 87 9.71 -9.16 13.70
N LEU A 88 10.19 -9.60 12.54
CA LEU A 88 11.27 -10.54 12.38
C LEU A 88 12.42 -9.85 11.64
N ALA A 89 13.61 -9.94 12.23
CA ALA A 89 14.86 -9.60 11.56
C ALA A 89 15.49 -10.89 11.01
N LEU A 90 15.64 -10.97 9.69
CA LEU A 90 16.07 -12.15 8.99
C LEU A 90 17.50 -11.97 8.47
N LYS A 91 18.35 -12.95 8.72
CA LYS A 91 19.75 -12.94 8.24
C LYS A 91 19.88 -13.25 6.76
N ASN A 92 18.87 -13.91 6.18
CA ASN A 92 18.87 -14.24 4.76
C ASN A 92 18.28 -13.09 3.93
N ARG A 93 18.83 -12.90 2.73
CA ARG A 93 18.29 -11.97 1.74
C ARG A 93 17.15 -12.62 0.97
N TYR A 94 15.96 -12.09 1.15
CA TYR A 94 14.79 -12.45 0.36
C TYR A 94 14.65 -11.49 -0.82
N LYS A 95 14.12 -11.94 -1.95
CA LYS A 95 13.66 -11.06 -3.03
C LYS A 95 12.36 -10.43 -2.60
N GLN A 96 12.27 -9.11 -2.69
CA GLN A 96 11.04 -8.39 -2.40
C GLN A 96 10.23 -8.16 -3.67
N GLY A 97 8.93 -8.45 -3.63
CA GLY A 97 7.98 -8.13 -4.69
C GLY A 97 6.88 -7.21 -4.19
N ILE A 98 6.40 -6.31 -5.06
CA ILE A 98 5.08 -5.71 -4.93
C ILE A 98 4.32 -5.93 -6.24
N ARG A 99 3.06 -6.31 -6.13
CA ARG A 99 2.20 -6.60 -7.27
C ARG A 99 0.83 -6.01 -7.02
N PHE A 100 0.41 -5.09 -7.88
CA PHE A 100 -0.95 -4.55 -7.89
C PHE A 100 -1.82 -5.42 -8.79
N GLN A 101 -2.62 -6.30 -8.19
CA GLN A 101 -3.57 -7.09 -8.95
C GLN A 101 -4.74 -6.22 -9.39
N ASN A 102 -5.38 -6.61 -10.50
CA ASN A 102 -6.69 -6.10 -10.87
C ASN A 102 -6.76 -4.59 -11.17
N LEU A 103 -5.61 -3.96 -11.38
CA LEU A 103 -5.51 -2.59 -11.86
C LEU A 103 -5.48 -2.58 -13.38
N GLN A 104 -6.39 -1.81 -13.96
CA GLN A 104 -6.39 -1.47 -15.36
C GLN A 104 -5.95 -0.03 -15.55
N ALA A 105 -4.87 0.18 -16.31
CA ALA A 105 -4.47 1.52 -16.72
C ALA A 105 -5.53 2.10 -17.67
N ILE A 106 -5.97 3.33 -17.38
CA ILE A 106 -6.95 4.05 -18.21
C ILE A 106 -6.33 5.27 -18.91
N SER A 107 -5.09 5.61 -18.60
CA SER A 107 -4.37 6.72 -19.22
C SER A 107 -2.98 6.30 -19.71
N GLU A 108 -2.44 7.06 -20.66
CA GLU A 108 -1.01 7.05 -20.95
C GLU A 108 -0.20 7.65 -19.77
N PRO A 109 1.12 7.37 -19.67
CA PRO A 109 2.00 7.99 -18.68
C PRO A 109 2.04 9.52 -18.81
N MET A 110 1.76 10.20 -17.70
CA MET A 110 1.75 11.65 -17.56
C MET A 110 2.85 12.11 -16.61
N THR A 111 3.35 13.33 -16.77
CA THR A 111 4.33 13.91 -15.85
C THR A 111 3.62 14.75 -14.79
N VAL A 112 3.97 14.61 -13.52
CA VAL A 112 3.51 15.54 -12.47
C VAL A 112 4.19 16.88 -12.67
N GLY A 113 3.40 17.95 -12.88
CA GLY A 113 3.94 19.31 -12.98
C GLY A 113 4.19 19.89 -11.59
N SER A 114 3.18 19.86 -10.72
CA SER A 114 3.27 20.36 -9.36
C SER A 114 2.37 19.60 -8.40
N SER A 115 2.84 19.43 -7.17
CA SER A 115 2.11 18.79 -6.06
C SER A 115 2.52 19.42 -4.73
N GLN A 116 1.59 19.44 -3.78
CA GLN A 116 1.82 19.93 -2.42
C GLN A 116 1.00 19.12 -1.42
N GLY A 117 1.67 18.60 -0.37
CA GLY A 117 1.03 17.67 0.57
C GLY A 117 0.48 16.46 -0.19
N ASN A 118 -0.79 16.13 0.02
CA ASN A 118 -1.50 15.07 -0.68
C ASN A 118 -2.26 15.54 -1.94
N ILE A 119 -1.95 16.71 -2.47
CA ILE A 119 -2.67 17.32 -3.60
C ILE A 119 -1.77 17.42 -4.83
N ILE A 120 -2.28 16.97 -5.98
CA ILE A 120 -1.69 17.17 -7.30
C ILE A 120 -2.38 18.39 -7.93
N HIS A 121 -1.60 19.41 -8.23
CA HIS A 121 -2.10 20.66 -8.81
C HIS A 121 -2.08 20.65 -10.34
N SER A 122 -1.09 19.98 -10.94
CA SER A 122 -0.98 19.93 -12.40
C SER A 122 -0.33 18.66 -12.93
N LEU A 123 -0.78 18.23 -14.11
CA LEU A 123 -0.21 17.14 -14.89
C LEU A 123 0.21 17.67 -16.27
N ASN A 124 1.25 17.07 -16.86
CA ASN A 124 1.80 17.43 -18.17
C ASN A 124 2.07 18.94 -18.33
N GLY A 125 2.73 19.54 -17.35
CA GLY A 125 2.90 21.00 -17.24
C GLY A 125 1.79 21.61 -16.41
N ASP A 126 0.83 22.27 -17.05
CA ASP A 126 -0.24 23.06 -16.38
C ASP A 126 -1.65 22.46 -16.58
N ALA A 127 -1.78 21.20 -17.03
CA ALA A 127 -3.09 20.62 -17.25
C ALA A 127 -3.80 20.33 -15.92
N ASN A 128 -5.08 20.69 -15.86
CA ASN A 128 -6.00 20.40 -14.76
C ASN A 128 -6.19 18.88 -14.61
N PRO A 129 -5.67 18.24 -13.54
CA PRO A 129 -5.70 16.79 -13.37
C PRO A 129 -7.11 16.24 -13.22
N THR A 130 -8.03 16.96 -12.58
CA THR A 130 -9.42 16.50 -12.39
C THR A 130 -10.19 16.48 -13.70
N GLN A 131 -10.10 17.55 -14.49
CA GLN A 131 -10.74 17.58 -15.81
C GLN A 131 -10.13 16.53 -16.75
N LEU A 132 -8.81 16.33 -16.67
CA LEU A 132 -8.12 15.30 -17.43
C LEU A 132 -8.63 13.89 -17.05
N LEU A 133 -8.73 13.60 -15.75
CA LEU A 133 -9.27 12.34 -15.25
C LEU A 133 -10.71 12.13 -15.72
N LEU A 134 -11.59 13.13 -15.59
CA LEU A 134 -12.98 13.02 -16.03
C LEU A 134 -13.08 12.72 -17.53
N ARG A 135 -12.30 13.41 -18.37
CA ARG A 135 -12.25 13.14 -19.82
C ARG A 135 -11.75 11.72 -20.13
N ILE A 136 -10.79 11.22 -19.36
CA ILE A 136 -10.28 9.86 -19.53
C ILE A 136 -11.37 8.83 -19.15
N LEU A 137 -12.04 9.05 -18.03
CA LEU A 137 -13.16 8.21 -17.59
C LEU A 137 -14.31 8.23 -18.60
N GLU A 138 -14.61 9.38 -19.22
CA GLU A 138 -15.63 9.48 -20.28
C GLU A 138 -15.34 8.57 -21.47
N ASN A 139 -14.06 8.46 -21.84
CA ASN A 139 -13.61 7.64 -22.97
C ASN A 139 -13.31 6.17 -22.60
N THR A 140 -13.36 5.84 -21.30
CA THR A 140 -13.13 4.47 -20.83
C THR A 140 -14.37 3.61 -21.11
N PRO A 141 -14.23 2.40 -21.68
CA PRO A 141 -15.35 1.47 -21.87
C PRO A 141 -16.18 1.27 -20.58
N GLY A 142 -17.49 1.15 -20.71
CA GLY A 142 -18.43 1.08 -19.59
C GLY A 142 -19.09 2.40 -19.21
N THR A 143 -18.61 3.54 -19.73
CA THR A 143 -19.28 4.83 -19.57
C THR A 143 -20.54 4.90 -20.45
N SER A 144 -21.65 5.33 -19.87
CA SER A 144 -22.94 5.50 -20.56
C SER A 144 -23.70 6.71 -20.02
N ALA A 145 -24.79 7.11 -20.65
CA ALA A 145 -25.66 8.17 -20.13
C ALA A 145 -26.21 7.86 -18.72
N ALA A 146 -26.38 6.58 -18.38
CA ALA A 146 -26.81 6.12 -17.07
C ALA A 146 -25.65 5.97 -16.06
N ASN A 147 -24.40 6.00 -16.53
CA ASN A 147 -23.19 5.89 -15.72
C ASN A 147 -22.13 6.90 -16.23
N PRO A 148 -22.35 8.21 -16.03
CA PRO A 148 -21.43 9.24 -16.49
C PRO A 148 -20.10 9.20 -15.71
N ALA A 149 -19.04 9.79 -16.26
CA ALA A 149 -17.72 9.77 -15.63
C ALA A 149 -17.68 10.34 -14.21
N SER A 150 -18.53 11.33 -13.89
CA SER A 150 -18.68 11.85 -12.52
C SER A 150 -19.29 10.82 -11.57
N TYR A 151 -20.26 10.03 -12.02
CA TYR A 151 -20.81 8.91 -11.25
C TYR A 151 -19.76 7.82 -11.08
N ARG A 152 -19.01 7.48 -12.14
CA ARG A 152 -17.91 6.51 -12.06
C ARG A 152 -16.83 6.96 -11.09
N PHE A 153 -16.41 8.21 -11.13
CA PHE A 153 -15.42 8.74 -10.18
C PHE A 153 -15.86 8.63 -8.71
N LEU A 154 -17.16 8.73 -8.45
CA LEU A 154 -17.72 8.63 -7.10
C LEU A 154 -17.97 7.19 -6.63
N ASN A 155 -18.21 6.26 -7.55
CA ASN A 155 -18.62 4.89 -7.23
C ASN A 155 -17.57 3.83 -7.57
N GLU A 156 -16.65 4.11 -8.48
CA GLU A 156 -15.51 3.27 -8.80
C GLU A 156 -14.27 3.76 -8.05
N ARG A 157 -13.46 2.82 -7.59
CA ARG A 157 -12.17 3.16 -6.99
C ARG A 157 -11.19 3.52 -8.09
N VAL A 158 -10.84 4.81 -8.13
CA VAL A 158 -9.88 5.36 -9.10
C VAL A 158 -8.56 5.61 -8.38
N PHE A 159 -7.47 5.19 -9.01
CA PHE A 159 -6.14 5.28 -8.44
C PHE A 159 -5.20 6.07 -9.34
N ILE A 160 -4.15 6.63 -8.74
CA ILE A 160 -2.99 7.16 -9.45
C ILE A 160 -1.76 6.36 -9.05
N GLY A 161 -1.05 5.84 -10.04
CA GLY A 161 0.15 5.05 -9.84
C GLY A 161 1.38 5.74 -10.40
N GLN A 162 2.45 5.81 -9.61
CA GLN A 162 3.77 6.22 -10.09
C GLN A 162 4.39 5.05 -10.85
N VAL A 163 4.85 5.32 -12.07
CA VAL A 163 5.33 4.28 -12.99
C VAL A 163 6.83 4.36 -13.22
N GLY A 164 7.47 3.20 -13.19
CA GLY A 164 8.90 3.05 -13.43
C GLY A 164 9.26 3.16 -14.91
N ALA A 165 10.55 3.08 -15.22
CA ALA A 165 11.05 3.05 -16.60
C ALA A 165 10.56 1.81 -17.40
N ASP A 166 10.18 0.75 -16.70
CA ASP A 166 9.58 -0.47 -17.25
C ASP A 166 8.07 -0.33 -17.53
N GLY A 167 7.49 0.84 -17.27
CA GLY A 167 6.06 1.11 -17.43
C GLY A 167 5.18 0.45 -16.38
N LYS A 168 5.75 -0.17 -15.34
CA LYS A 168 4.97 -0.81 -14.28
C LYS A 168 4.76 0.16 -13.10
N PRO A 169 3.57 0.14 -12.48
CA PRO A 169 3.38 0.90 -11.25
C PRO A 169 4.19 0.26 -10.13
N PHE A 170 4.95 1.09 -9.41
CA PHE A 170 5.65 0.67 -8.18
C PHE A 170 5.00 1.27 -6.93
N ARG A 171 4.29 2.39 -7.06
CA ARG A 171 3.51 3.02 -5.99
C ARG A 171 2.13 3.35 -6.52
N VAL A 172 1.07 2.96 -5.82
CA VAL A 172 -0.33 3.23 -6.21
C VAL A 172 -1.09 3.78 -5.01
N VAL A 173 -1.76 4.91 -5.22
CA VAL A 173 -2.56 5.58 -4.19
C VAL A 173 -3.96 5.87 -4.71
N HIS A 174 -4.94 5.77 -3.82
CA HIS A 174 -6.34 6.03 -4.15
C HIS A 174 -6.58 7.54 -4.29
N ILE A 175 -7.41 7.91 -5.27
CA ILE A 175 -7.83 9.29 -5.49
C ILE A 175 -9.07 9.54 -4.62
N THR A 176 -8.95 10.41 -3.62
CA THR A 176 -10.02 10.63 -2.65
C THR A 176 -10.99 11.72 -3.08
N SER A 177 -10.52 12.69 -3.85
CA SER A 177 -11.37 13.79 -4.33
C SER A 177 -10.72 14.54 -5.49
N GLY A 178 -11.54 15.30 -6.21
CA GLY A 178 -11.10 16.22 -7.24
C GLY A 178 -12.15 17.30 -7.47
N ASP A 179 -11.70 18.53 -7.72
CA ASP A 179 -12.58 19.65 -8.03
C ASP A 179 -12.32 20.09 -9.48
N PRO A 180 -13.25 19.86 -10.44
CA PRO A 180 -13.07 20.27 -11.82
C PRO A 180 -12.88 21.78 -12.02
N SER A 181 -13.40 22.59 -11.10
CA SER A 181 -13.34 24.05 -11.16
C SER A 181 -12.00 24.61 -10.66
N ARG A 182 -11.47 24.05 -9.56
CA ARG A 182 -10.15 24.40 -9.01
C ARG A 182 -9.01 23.66 -9.68
N GLY A 183 -9.32 22.50 -10.24
CA GLY A 183 -8.41 21.69 -11.02
C GLY A 183 -7.33 20.99 -10.21
N SER A 184 -7.60 20.63 -8.96
CA SER A 184 -6.67 19.89 -8.12
C SER A 184 -7.22 18.52 -7.75
N LEU A 185 -6.34 17.54 -7.62
CA LEU A 185 -6.69 16.16 -7.31
C LEU A 185 -6.04 15.72 -5.99
N SER A 186 -6.83 15.24 -5.05
CA SER A 186 -6.36 14.78 -3.73
C SER A 186 -6.19 13.27 -3.74
N VAL A 187 -5.13 12.79 -3.08
CA VAL A 187 -4.85 11.36 -2.90
C VAL A 187 -4.93 10.95 -1.43
N SER A 188 -5.09 9.65 -1.18
CA SER A 188 -5.24 9.06 0.16
C SER A 188 -3.96 9.06 0.99
N SER A 189 -2.79 9.13 0.35
CA SER A 189 -1.50 9.19 1.04
C SER A 189 -1.17 10.60 1.53
N ASP A 190 -0.40 10.72 2.61
CA ASP A 190 0.07 12.02 3.15
C ASP A 190 0.85 12.88 2.14
N VAL A 191 1.48 12.24 1.15
CA VAL A 191 2.34 12.87 0.15
C VAL A 191 1.95 12.39 -1.26
N ALA A 192 1.52 13.33 -2.10
CA ALA A 192 1.27 13.12 -3.51
C ALA A 192 2.58 12.78 -4.26
N PRO A 193 2.51 12.11 -5.42
CA PRO A 193 3.69 11.88 -6.24
C PRO A 193 4.46 13.20 -6.49
N PRO A 194 5.80 13.18 -6.40
CA PRO A 194 6.61 14.39 -6.50
C PRO A 194 6.56 14.97 -7.92
N ALA A 195 6.87 16.26 -8.05
CA ALA A 195 7.06 16.90 -9.35
C ALA A 195 8.08 16.12 -10.21
N ASP A 196 7.89 16.18 -11.52
CA ASP A 196 8.65 15.45 -12.55
C ASP A 196 8.51 13.93 -12.55
N SER A 197 7.78 13.34 -11.60
CA SER A 197 7.49 11.91 -11.63
C SER A 197 6.50 11.53 -12.75
N LYS A 198 6.64 10.30 -13.25
CA LYS A 198 5.69 9.72 -14.21
C LYS A 198 4.57 9.00 -13.47
N VAL A 199 3.34 9.30 -13.84
CA VAL A 199 2.13 8.75 -13.22
C VAL A 199 1.10 8.31 -14.27
N GLN A 200 0.28 7.32 -13.93
CA GLN A 200 -0.87 6.88 -14.74
C GLN A 200 -2.12 6.79 -13.86
N PHE A 201 -3.29 7.01 -14.48
CA PHE A 201 -4.56 6.71 -13.83
C PHE A 201 -4.93 5.26 -14.04
N PHE A 202 -5.49 4.66 -12.99
CA PHE A 202 -5.94 3.28 -12.97
C PHE A 202 -7.35 3.18 -12.40
N ILE A 203 -8.09 2.17 -12.84
CA ILE A 203 -9.33 1.71 -12.20
C ILE A 203 -9.15 0.28 -11.74
N GLN A 204 -9.83 -0.09 -10.66
CA GLN A 204 -9.94 -1.48 -10.27
C GLN A 204 -11.04 -2.15 -11.09
N SER A 205 -10.72 -3.23 -11.82
CA SER A 205 -11.72 -3.94 -12.64
C SER A 205 -12.84 -4.53 -11.77
N GLY A 206 -14.10 -4.38 -12.21
CA GLY A 206 -15.28 -4.70 -11.40
C GLY A 206 -15.46 -6.18 -10.99
N ASP A 207 -14.94 -7.13 -11.77
CA ASP A 207 -14.99 -8.58 -11.44
C ASP A 207 -13.94 -9.01 -10.40
N ALA A 208 -13.13 -8.05 -9.95
CA ALA A 208 -11.85 -8.31 -9.33
C ALA A 208 -11.82 -8.01 -7.83
N THR A 209 -12.92 -7.48 -7.27
CA THR A 209 -13.16 -7.46 -5.83
C THR A 209 -13.38 -8.86 -5.26
N ASN A 210 -13.78 -9.82 -6.11
CA ASN A 210 -14.22 -11.16 -5.69
C ASN A 210 -13.27 -12.28 -6.10
N SER A 211 -12.19 -11.97 -6.84
CA SER A 211 -11.21 -12.96 -7.31
C SER A 211 -9.80 -12.57 -6.87
N LEU A 212 -9.49 -12.83 -5.60
CA LEU A 212 -8.12 -12.76 -5.11
C LEU A 212 -7.34 -13.93 -5.71
N GLN A 213 -6.34 -13.65 -6.56
CA GLN A 213 -5.41 -14.68 -6.97
C GLN A 213 -4.50 -14.98 -5.80
N LEU A 214 -4.80 -16.09 -5.11
CA LEU A 214 -3.91 -16.64 -4.11
C LEU A 214 -2.57 -16.98 -4.77
N PRO A 215 -1.47 -16.85 -4.03
CA PRO A 215 -0.16 -17.28 -4.51
C PRO A 215 -0.24 -18.74 -4.96
N GLY A 216 0.26 -19.06 -6.17
CA GLY A 216 0.09 -20.39 -6.75
C GLY A 216 0.59 -21.51 -5.84
N GLN A 217 -0.22 -22.56 -5.69
CA GLN A 217 0.13 -23.82 -5.04
C GLN A 217 1.06 -24.61 -5.97
N ASN A 218 2.34 -24.25 -6.06
CA ASN A 218 3.27 -24.99 -6.89
C ASN A 218 4.36 -25.64 -6.03
N SER A 219 4.29 -26.98 -5.96
CA SER A 219 5.34 -27.96 -5.67
C SER A 219 6.00 -27.93 -4.29
N ASP A 220 6.24 -29.13 -3.74
CA ASP A 220 7.03 -29.43 -2.52
C ASP A 220 8.43 -28.75 -2.49
N GLU A 221 8.93 -28.22 -3.62
CA GLU A 221 10.21 -27.52 -3.76
C GLU A 221 10.10 -25.97 -3.76
N ALA A 222 8.91 -25.39 -3.55
CA ALA A 222 8.79 -23.93 -3.55
C ALA A 222 9.55 -23.26 -2.39
N PRO A 223 10.29 -22.17 -2.65
CA PRO A 223 10.97 -21.42 -1.61
C PRO A 223 9.97 -20.85 -0.59
N PHE A 224 10.40 -20.77 0.68
CA PHE A 224 9.61 -20.12 1.70
C PHE A 224 9.38 -18.65 1.37
N LYS A 225 8.14 -18.17 1.58
CA LYS A 225 7.75 -16.78 1.35
C LYS A 225 6.83 -16.21 2.43
N PHE A 226 6.96 -14.90 2.64
CA PHE A 226 5.99 -14.07 3.35
C PHE A 226 5.17 -13.30 2.31
N ASP A 227 3.85 -13.42 2.34
CA ASP A 227 2.93 -12.73 1.45
C ASP A 227 1.90 -11.92 2.26
N PHE A 228 1.86 -10.61 2.01
CA PHE A 228 0.85 -9.70 2.57
C PHE A 228 -0.08 -9.25 1.46
N ILE A 229 -1.39 -9.37 1.68
CA ILE A 229 -2.41 -9.08 0.66
C ILE A 229 -3.43 -8.06 1.15
N THR A 230 -3.80 -7.12 0.29
CA THR A 230 -4.89 -6.19 0.57
C THR A 230 -6.25 -6.83 0.25
N VAL A 231 -7.18 -6.72 1.18
CA VAL A 231 -8.55 -7.28 1.07
C VAL A 231 -9.60 -6.16 1.22
N PRO A 232 -10.85 -6.37 0.78
CA PRO A 232 -11.91 -5.38 1.00
C PRO A 232 -12.20 -5.20 2.50
N GLU A 233 -12.53 -3.97 2.93
CA GLU A 233 -12.98 -3.66 4.30
C GLU A 233 -14.32 -4.34 4.63
N LEU A 234 -15.22 -4.40 3.64
CA LEU A 234 -16.56 -4.99 3.78
C LEU A 234 -16.72 -6.12 2.78
N VAL A 235 -16.87 -7.34 3.28
CA VAL A 235 -17.39 -8.47 2.52
C VAL A 235 -18.91 -8.36 2.51
N SER A 236 -19.55 -8.44 1.35
CA SER A 236 -21.01 -8.27 1.29
C SER A 236 -21.69 -9.38 2.08
N SER A 237 -22.74 -9.08 2.84
CA SER A 237 -23.43 -10.06 3.70
C SER A 237 -23.93 -11.29 2.93
N GLY A 238 -24.18 -11.17 1.63
CA GLY A 238 -24.54 -12.29 0.74
C GLY A 238 -23.40 -13.27 0.44
N GLU A 239 -22.15 -12.84 0.55
CA GLU A 239 -20.96 -13.68 0.31
C GLU A 239 -20.59 -14.50 1.55
N LEU A 240 -20.85 -13.96 2.75
CA LEU A 240 -20.64 -14.64 4.04
C LEU A 240 -21.58 -15.85 4.24
N ILE A 241 -22.78 -15.83 3.65
CA ILE A 241 -23.78 -16.91 3.79
C ILE A 241 -23.35 -18.21 3.08
N ASN A 242 -22.43 -18.11 2.11
CA ASN A 242 -21.89 -19.25 1.38
C ASN A 242 -20.55 -19.77 1.93
N MET A 243 -20.01 -19.17 2.99
CA MET A 243 -18.79 -19.67 3.63
C MET A 243 -19.14 -20.89 4.50
N SER A 244 -19.11 -22.08 3.91
CA SER A 244 -19.03 -23.31 4.69
C SER A 244 -17.67 -23.40 5.38
N ASP A 245 -17.63 -23.98 6.60
CA ASP A 245 -16.40 -24.15 7.41
C ASP A 245 -15.30 -25.01 6.73
N ASP A 246 -15.58 -25.61 5.56
CA ASP A 246 -14.69 -26.53 4.83
C ASP A 246 -13.74 -25.85 3.82
N HIS A 247 -13.66 -24.51 3.79
CA HIS A 247 -12.83 -23.76 2.82
C HIS A 247 -11.47 -23.31 3.38
N SER A 248 -10.83 -24.08 4.25
CA SER A 248 -9.43 -23.82 4.63
C SER A 248 -8.50 -24.20 3.47
N ILE A 249 -7.87 -23.22 2.86
CA ILE A 249 -6.83 -23.45 1.84
C ILE A 249 -5.47 -23.43 2.55
N VAL A 250 -4.74 -24.54 2.47
CA VAL A 250 -3.35 -24.61 2.93
C VAL A 250 -2.44 -24.15 1.80
N LEU A 251 -1.63 -23.14 2.09
CA LEU A 251 -0.55 -22.67 1.21
C LEU A 251 0.77 -23.21 1.77
N GLU A 252 1.37 -24.15 1.05
CA GLU A 252 2.66 -24.70 1.46
C GLU A 252 3.75 -23.62 1.40
N ASN A 253 4.71 -23.69 2.34
CA ASN A 253 5.86 -22.79 2.45
C ASN A 253 5.52 -21.29 2.42
N THR A 254 4.32 -20.92 2.85
CA THR A 254 3.80 -19.55 2.75
C THR A 254 3.25 -19.08 4.07
N PHE A 255 3.79 -17.98 4.60
CA PHE A 255 3.09 -17.19 5.61
C PHE A 255 2.25 -16.13 4.88
N CYS A 256 0.93 -16.18 5.01
CA CYS A 256 0.02 -15.24 4.38
C CYS A 256 -0.74 -14.42 5.44
N ALA A 257 -0.78 -13.10 5.28
CA ALA A 257 -1.60 -12.22 6.10
C ALA A 257 -2.34 -11.20 5.25
N ALA A 258 -3.57 -10.88 5.65
CA ALA A 258 -4.43 -9.94 4.95
C ALA A 258 -4.59 -8.63 5.74
N THR A 259 -4.84 -7.53 5.04
CA THR A 259 -5.15 -6.22 5.61
C THR A 259 -6.10 -5.45 4.70
N ASP A 260 -7.05 -4.74 5.28
CA ASP A 260 -7.90 -3.76 4.59
C ASP A 260 -7.29 -2.35 4.60
N VAL A 261 -6.26 -2.12 5.43
CA VAL A 261 -5.63 -0.80 5.60
C VAL A 261 -4.51 -0.60 4.62
N GLY A 262 -3.52 -1.50 4.65
CA GLY A 262 -2.39 -1.37 3.77
C GLY A 262 -1.13 -2.14 4.13
N ILE A 263 -0.26 -2.17 3.15
CA ILE A 263 1.03 -2.85 3.18
C ILE A 263 2.14 -1.84 2.94
N VAL A 264 3.34 -2.12 3.44
CA VAL A 264 4.53 -1.31 3.20
C VAL A 264 5.58 -2.22 2.59
N ALA A 265 6.27 -1.74 1.57
CA ALA A 265 7.36 -2.47 0.94
C ALA A 265 8.50 -1.50 0.63
N HIS A 266 9.74 -1.85 0.96
CA HIS A 266 10.90 -0.98 0.72
C HIS A 266 12.14 -1.77 0.33
N ARG A 267 12.65 -1.52 -0.88
CA ARG A 267 13.93 -2.04 -1.33
C ARG A 267 15.05 -1.03 -1.07
N PRO A 268 16.30 -1.48 -0.83
CA PRO A 268 17.46 -0.61 -0.67
C PRO A 268 17.67 0.39 -1.82
N GLU A 269 17.31 -0.01 -3.04
CA GLU A 269 17.39 0.83 -4.24
C GLU A 269 16.26 1.86 -4.35
N ASP A 270 15.18 1.71 -3.58
CA ASP A 270 14.04 2.61 -3.65
C ASP A 270 14.36 3.90 -2.88
N LYS A 271 14.11 5.04 -3.51
CA LYS A 271 14.22 6.35 -2.84
C LYS A 271 13.07 6.61 -1.87
N GLU A 272 11.93 5.94 -2.11
CA GLU A 272 10.70 6.09 -1.36
C GLU A 272 10.08 4.72 -1.12
N GLU A 273 9.42 4.57 0.02
CA GLU A 273 8.71 3.35 0.38
C GLU A 273 7.48 3.17 -0.53
N CYS A 274 7.29 1.94 -1.01
CA CYS A 274 6.06 1.55 -1.66
C CYS A 274 5.01 1.28 -0.58
N VAL A 275 4.26 2.32 -0.24
CA VAL A 275 3.14 2.22 0.70
C VAL A 275 1.85 1.97 -0.08
N GLY A 276 1.15 0.91 0.29
CA GLY A 276 -0.20 0.65 -0.13
C GLY A 276 -1.23 0.95 0.94
N SER A 277 -1.31 2.19 1.44
CA SER A 277 -2.45 2.62 2.26
C SER A 277 -3.63 2.89 1.34
N ASP A 278 -4.76 2.21 1.57
CA ASP A 278 -5.93 2.30 0.70
C ASP A 278 -5.64 1.80 -0.74
N CYS A 279 -4.81 0.76 -0.84
CA CYS A 279 -4.43 0.14 -2.10
C CYS A 279 -5.59 -0.64 -2.76
N PRO A 280 -5.51 -0.90 -4.08
CA PRO A 280 -6.45 -1.78 -4.76
C PRO A 280 -6.49 -3.15 -4.09
N VAL A 281 -7.66 -3.78 -4.03
CA VAL A 281 -7.81 -5.13 -3.48
C VAL A 281 -6.97 -6.11 -4.31
N GLY A 282 -6.27 -7.01 -3.63
CA GLY A 282 -5.36 -7.99 -4.23
C GLY A 282 -3.92 -7.47 -4.40
N THR A 283 -3.63 -6.24 -3.96
CA THR A 283 -2.24 -5.77 -3.90
C THR A 283 -1.45 -6.69 -2.96
N THR A 284 -0.37 -7.28 -3.47
CA THR A 284 0.47 -8.22 -2.75
C THR A 284 1.86 -7.62 -2.53
N ALA A 285 2.37 -7.64 -1.30
CA ALA A 285 3.80 -7.45 -1.01
C ALA A 285 4.39 -8.76 -0.53
N SER A 286 5.53 -9.16 -1.08
CA SER A 286 6.14 -10.45 -0.80
C SER A 286 7.62 -10.35 -0.47
N LEU A 287 8.09 -11.28 0.38
CA LEU A 287 9.50 -11.64 0.54
C LEU A 287 9.65 -13.12 0.23
N GLU A 288 10.38 -13.45 -0.83
CA GLU A 288 10.59 -14.82 -1.31
C GLU A 288 12.07 -15.18 -1.29
N THR A 289 12.41 -16.42 -0.93
CA THR A 289 13.81 -16.85 -0.94
C THR A 289 14.32 -16.82 -2.39
N ALA A 290 15.52 -16.29 -2.63
CA ALA A 290 16.08 -16.35 -3.98
C ALA A 290 16.31 -17.83 -4.37
N CYS A 291 15.73 -18.29 -5.49
CA CYS A 291 16.09 -19.59 -6.06
C CYS A 291 17.61 -19.61 -6.30
N MET A 292 18.28 -20.62 -5.73
CA MET A 292 19.70 -20.91 -5.98
C MET A 292 19.90 -21.43 -7.40
#